data_AF-C7NYJ7-F1
#
_entry.id   AF-C7NYJ7-F1
#
_cell.length_a   1.000
_cell.length_b   1.000
_cell.length_c   1.000
_cell.angle_alpha   90.00
_cell.angle_beta   90.00
_cell.angle_gamma   90.00
#
_symmetry.space_group_name_H-M   'P 1'
#
loop_
_entity.id
_entity.type
_entity.pdbx_description
1 polymer ?
#
loop_
_entity_poly.entity_id
_entity_poly.type
_entity_poly.pdbx_seq_one_letter_code
_entity_poly.pdbx_strand_id
1 'polypeptide(L)'
;MPGTPEPVVGSAVVTLGLAVAVGTLVAVVPLVVGRRPSPRRYAAVGGGVYALAVGGLWAVPRIGVAGLGCSLPGDVGTCGPFALIGVVVLAGQGAVALYTYSEYGYVVPLGATASATLVLAWSFLRIGGESDPMTLYALFFGPAAVGVTCVLGVCEGIVRRQGTTVTAS
;
A
#
# COMPACT_ATOMS: atom_id res chain seq x y z
N MET A 1 31.47 -1.00 -2.14
CA MET A 1 30.57 0.17 -2.11
C MET A 1 29.15 -0.34 -2.11
N PRO A 2 28.23 0.24 -1.34
CA PRO A 2 26.82 -0.13 -1.40
C PRO A 2 26.35 0.02 -2.86
N GLY A 3 25.93 -1.08 -3.48
CA GLY A 3 25.43 -1.06 -4.85
C GLY A 3 24.07 -0.36 -4.89
N THR A 4 23.78 0.37 -5.96
CA THR A 4 22.41 0.83 -6.21
C THR A 4 21.49 -0.38 -6.34
N PRO A 5 20.31 -0.40 -5.67
CA PRO A 5 19.40 -1.54 -5.74
C PRO A 5 19.05 -1.89 -7.19
N GLU A 6 19.25 -3.14 -7.56
CA GLU A 6 19.03 -3.63 -8.92
C GLU A 6 17.54 -3.94 -9.16
N PRO A 7 17.00 -3.58 -10.34
CA PRO A 7 15.62 -3.89 -10.69
C PRO A 7 15.45 -5.40 -10.89
N VAL A 8 14.46 -6.00 -10.23
CA VAL A 8 14.12 -7.43 -10.37
C VAL A 8 13.77 -7.80 -11.82
N VAL A 9 13.19 -6.85 -12.56
CA VAL A 9 12.75 -7.06 -13.94
C VAL A 9 13.85 -6.70 -14.95
N GLY A 10 15.10 -6.57 -14.50
CA GLY A 10 16.28 -6.29 -15.34
C GLY A 10 16.37 -4.86 -15.89
N SER A 11 15.29 -4.07 -15.84
CA SER A 11 15.25 -2.68 -16.32
C SER A 11 14.49 -1.78 -15.36
N ALA A 12 15.11 -0.64 -15.01
CA ALA A 12 14.48 0.37 -14.17
C ALA A 12 13.20 0.94 -14.78
N VAL A 13 13.14 1.12 -16.10
CA VAL A 13 11.94 1.64 -16.78
C VAL A 13 10.78 0.64 -16.67
N VAL A 14 11.06 -0.65 -16.86
CA VAL A 14 10.04 -1.70 -16.76
C VAL A 14 9.54 -1.82 -15.32
N THR A 15 10.44 -1.77 -14.34
CA THR A 15 10.07 -1.78 -12.92
C THR A 15 9.18 -0.57 -12.57
N LEU A 16 9.45 0.60 -13.15
CA LEU A 16 8.65 1.81 -12.91
C LEU A 16 7.26 1.65 -13.54
N GLY A 17 7.21 1.16 -14.78
CA GLY A 17 5.96 0.86 -15.47
C GLY A 17 5.08 -0.11 -14.67
N LEU A 18 5.68 -1.17 -14.10
CA LEU A 18 4.95 -2.11 -13.26
C LEU A 18 4.47 -1.47 -11.95
N ALA A 19 5.30 -0.65 -11.30
CA ALA A 19 4.92 0.07 -10.09
C ALA A 19 3.75 1.04 -10.33
N VAL A 20 3.79 1.79 -11.44
CA VAL A 20 2.70 2.67 -11.89
C VAL A 20 1.45 1.85 -12.15
N ALA A 21 1.55 0.75 -12.91
CA ALA A 21 0.41 -0.10 -13.21
C ALA A 21 -0.28 -0.63 -11.93
N VAL A 22 0.50 -1.10 -10.95
CA VAL A 22 -0.03 -1.59 -9.67
C VAL A 22 -0.70 -0.47 -8.89
N GLY A 23 -0.05 0.71 -8.76
CA GLY A 23 -0.67 1.87 -8.10
C GLY A 23 -1.97 2.31 -8.78
N THR A 24 -1.99 2.38 -10.10
CA THR A 24 -3.19 2.71 -10.89
C THR A 24 -4.30 1.69 -10.69
N LEU A 25 -4.00 0.38 -10.67
CA LEU A 25 -5.00 -0.65 -10.43
C LEU A 25 -5.66 -0.49 -9.05
N VAL A 26 -4.89 -0.14 -8.02
CA VAL A 26 -5.42 0.12 -6.68
C VAL A 26 -6.40 1.29 -6.66
N ALA A 27 -6.16 2.34 -7.45
CA ALA A 27 -7.09 3.45 -7.60
C ALA A 27 -8.33 3.08 -8.43
N VAL A 28 -8.14 2.38 -9.56
CA VAL A 28 -9.18 2.17 -10.58
C VAL A 28 -10.15 1.05 -10.23
N VAL A 29 -9.66 -0.07 -9.67
CA VAL A 29 -10.52 -1.24 -9.39
C VAL A 29 -11.71 -0.88 -8.49
N PRO A 30 -11.56 -0.13 -7.39
CA PRO A 30 -12.70 0.27 -6.56
C PRO A 30 -13.70 1.17 -7.30
N LEU A 31 -13.22 2.01 -8.23
CA LEU A 31 -14.07 2.90 -9.03
C LEU A 31 -14.93 2.10 -10.02
N VAL A 32 -14.33 1.11 -10.69
CA VAL A 32 -15.02 0.24 -11.66
C VAL A 32 -15.99 -0.72 -10.97
N VAL A 33 -15.58 -1.32 -9.85
CA VAL A 33 -16.42 -2.23 -9.06
C VAL A 33 -17.59 -1.49 -8.40
N GLY A 34 -17.44 -0.18 -8.17
CA GLY A 34 -18.43 0.65 -7.53
C GLY A 34 -18.56 0.41 -6.03
N ARG A 35 -19.51 1.12 -5.41
CA ARG A 35 -19.77 1.03 -3.98
C ARG A 35 -20.55 -0.25 -3.64
N ARG A 36 -20.18 -0.91 -2.55
CA ARG A 36 -20.82 -2.16 -2.08
C ARG A 36 -21.74 -1.90 -0.88
N PRO A 37 -22.86 -2.63 -0.74
CA PRO A 37 -23.83 -2.43 0.34
C PRO A 37 -23.32 -2.86 1.72
N SER A 38 -22.17 -3.58 1.79
CA SER A 38 -21.51 -3.93 3.06
C SER A 38 -20.10 -3.31 3.16
N PRO A 39 -19.98 -2.00 3.44
CA PRO A 39 -18.71 -1.27 3.49
C PRO A 39 -17.63 -1.91 4.35
N ARG A 40 -17.98 -2.38 5.56
CA ARG A 40 -17.03 -3.05 6.48
C ARG A 40 -16.48 -4.35 5.93
N ARG A 41 -17.35 -5.20 5.36
CA ARG A 41 -16.94 -6.49 4.78
C ARG A 41 -16.10 -6.27 3.53
N TYR A 42 -16.50 -5.33 2.69
CA TYR A 42 -15.75 -4.94 1.50
C TYR A 42 -14.36 -4.42 1.85
N ALA A 43 -14.25 -3.54 2.85
CA ALA A 43 -12.98 -3.02 3.34
C ALA A 43 -12.08 -4.11 3.94
N ALA A 44 -12.62 -5.01 4.76
CA ALA A 44 -11.85 -6.08 5.39
C ALA A 44 -11.31 -7.08 4.34
N VAL A 45 -12.17 -7.56 3.44
CA VAL A 45 -11.77 -8.51 2.39
C VAL A 45 -10.84 -7.84 1.38
N GLY A 46 -11.21 -6.65 0.89
CA GLY A 46 -10.40 -5.92 -0.08
C GLY A 46 -9.06 -5.46 0.48
N GLY A 47 -9.00 -5.05 1.74
CA GLY A 47 -7.75 -4.76 2.45
C GLY A 47 -6.86 -6.00 2.56
N GLY A 48 -7.43 -7.16 2.90
CA GLY A 48 -6.72 -8.44 2.91
C GLY A 48 -6.16 -8.82 1.52
N VAL A 49 -6.98 -8.73 0.47
CA VAL A 49 -6.55 -8.99 -0.91
C VAL A 49 -5.44 -8.02 -1.34
N TYR A 50 -5.58 -6.74 -1.03
CA TYR A 50 -4.55 -5.72 -1.25
C TYR A 50 -3.24 -6.07 -0.55
N ALA A 51 -3.30 -6.45 0.73
CA ALA A 51 -2.12 -6.81 1.51
C ALA A 51 -1.40 -8.03 0.96
N LEU A 52 -2.15 -9.05 0.52
CA LEU A 52 -1.58 -10.24 -0.09
C LEU A 52 -0.92 -9.92 -1.44
N ALA A 53 -1.55 -9.09 -2.27
CA ALA A 53 -1.00 -8.70 -3.57
C ALA A 53 0.29 -7.88 -3.41
N VAL A 54 0.26 -6.82 -2.58
CA VAL A 54 1.41 -5.93 -2.39
C VAL A 54 2.51 -6.61 -1.57
N GLY A 55 2.15 -7.41 -0.56
CA GLY A 55 3.10 -8.25 0.18
C GLY A 55 3.74 -9.32 -0.71
N GLY A 56 2.98 -9.88 -1.65
CA GLY A 56 3.49 -10.80 -2.68
C GLY A 56 4.53 -10.15 -3.59
N LEU A 57 4.33 -8.89 -3.99
CA LEU A 57 5.32 -8.11 -4.73
C LEU A 57 6.67 -8.01 -4.01
N TRP A 58 6.66 -7.95 -2.68
CA TRP A 58 7.89 -7.98 -1.87
C TRP A 58 8.46 -9.39 -1.72
N ALA A 59 7.62 -10.37 -1.37
CA ALA A 59 8.05 -11.71 -0.98
C ALA A 59 8.55 -12.54 -2.17
N VAL A 60 7.82 -12.53 -3.30
CA VAL A 60 8.09 -13.42 -4.45
C VAL A 60 9.49 -13.22 -5.03
N PRO A 61 9.95 -11.98 -5.34
CA PRO A 61 11.30 -11.76 -5.84
C PRO A 61 12.40 -12.20 -4.88
N ARG A 62 12.16 -12.07 -3.56
CA ARG A 62 13.15 -12.40 -2.53
C ARG A 62 13.31 -13.90 -2.35
N ILE A 63 12.19 -14.64 -2.34
CA ILE A 63 12.20 -16.11 -2.29
C ILE A 63 13.00 -16.69 -3.46
N GLY A 64 12.86 -16.11 -4.66
CA GLY A 64 13.53 -16.60 -5.87
C GLY A 64 15.02 -16.26 -6.01
N VAL A 65 15.52 -15.24 -5.31
CA VAL A 65 16.89 -14.69 -5.53
C VAL A 65 17.81 -14.89 -4.33
N ALA A 66 17.32 -14.71 -3.09
CA ALA A 66 18.17 -14.63 -1.91
C ALA A 66 17.63 -15.40 -0.69
N GLY A 67 16.46 -16.05 -0.82
CA GLY A 67 15.62 -16.41 0.33
C GLY A 67 14.97 -15.16 0.93
N LEU A 68 14.02 -15.32 1.87
CA LEU A 68 13.40 -14.19 2.59
C LEU A 68 14.40 -13.41 3.49
N GLY A 69 15.71 -13.71 3.40
CA GLY A 69 16.76 -13.21 4.27
C GLY A 69 16.86 -11.69 4.23
N CYS A 70 16.54 -11.07 5.37
CA CYS A 70 16.83 -9.67 5.62
C CYS A 70 18.34 -9.46 5.68
N SER A 71 18.82 -8.30 5.26
CA SER A 71 20.20 -7.83 5.47
C SER A 71 20.53 -7.51 6.94
N LEU A 72 19.62 -7.79 7.88
CA LEU A 72 19.87 -7.65 9.31
C LEU A 72 20.50 -8.93 9.87
N PRO A 73 21.57 -8.84 10.70
CA PRO A 73 22.15 -10.02 11.32
C PRO A 73 21.15 -10.62 12.33
N GLY A 74 20.64 -11.83 12.05
CA GLY A 74 19.87 -12.61 13.01
C GLY A 74 18.50 -13.07 12.53
N ASP A 75 18.47 -14.29 12.01
CA ASP A 75 17.40 -15.30 12.01
C ASP A 75 15.99 -14.96 11.51
N VAL A 76 15.44 -15.92 10.77
CA VAL A 76 14.06 -16.00 10.27
C VAL A 76 13.01 -15.72 11.38
N GLY A 77 13.35 -15.97 12.65
CA GLY A 77 12.55 -15.68 13.83
C GLY A 77 12.31 -14.19 14.12
N THR A 78 13.20 -13.31 13.67
CA THR A 78 13.09 -11.84 13.85
C THR A 78 12.42 -11.17 12.65
N CYS A 79 12.66 -11.68 11.44
CA CYS A 79 12.11 -11.12 10.19
C CYS A 79 10.64 -11.49 9.93
N GLY A 80 10.24 -12.72 10.28
CA GLY A 80 8.85 -13.19 10.11
C GLY A 80 7.82 -12.28 10.79
N PRO A 81 8.00 -11.90 12.07
CA PRO A 81 7.11 -10.99 12.76
C PRO A 81 6.98 -9.61 12.09
N PHE A 82 8.09 -8.98 11.67
CA PHE A 82 8.02 -7.67 11.01
C PHE A 82 7.37 -7.72 9.64
N ALA A 83 7.61 -8.79 8.86
CA ALA A 83 6.91 -8.99 7.60
C ALA A 83 5.39 -9.15 7.83
N LEU A 84 5.00 -9.89 8.87
CA LEU A 84 3.59 -10.06 9.26
C LEU A 84 2.97 -8.72 9.72
N ILE A 85 3.68 -7.92 10.52
CA ILE A 85 3.26 -6.56 10.87
C ILE A 85 3.09 -5.72 9.60
N GLY A 86 4.04 -5.77 8.67
CA GLY A 86 3.95 -5.08 7.38
C GLY A 86 2.70 -5.46 6.59
N VAL A 87 2.37 -6.76 6.52
CA VAL A 87 1.13 -7.26 5.88
C VAL A 87 -0.11 -6.74 6.60
N VAL A 88 -0.13 -6.73 7.94
CA VAL A 88 -1.25 -6.17 8.73
C VAL A 88 -1.42 -4.68 8.44
N VAL A 89 -0.32 -3.92 8.37
CA VAL A 89 -0.35 -2.50 8.06
C VAL A 89 -0.82 -2.24 6.63
N LEU A 90 -0.37 -3.05 5.65
CA LEU A 90 -0.90 -3.01 4.28
C LEU A 90 -2.41 -3.26 4.27
N ALA A 91 -2.88 -4.26 5.03
CA ALA A 91 -4.31 -4.58 5.11
C ALA A 91 -5.10 -3.40 5.68
N GLY A 92 -4.59 -2.76 6.73
CA GLY A 92 -5.15 -1.54 7.30
C GLY A 92 -5.20 -0.38 6.30
N GLN A 93 -4.11 -0.14 5.57
CA GLN A 93 -4.03 0.92 4.56
C GLN A 93 -5.09 0.72 3.46
N GLY A 94 -5.17 -0.48 2.90
CA GLY A 94 -6.19 -0.82 1.90
C GLY A 94 -7.61 -0.73 2.47
N ALA A 95 -7.83 -1.24 3.69
CA ALA A 95 -9.14 -1.24 4.32
C ALA A 95 -9.66 0.18 4.60
N VAL A 96 -8.82 1.10 5.09
CA VAL A 96 -9.22 2.49 5.35
C VAL A 96 -9.70 3.18 4.06
N ALA A 97 -8.95 3.03 2.97
CA ALA A 97 -9.31 3.64 1.70
C ALA A 97 -10.58 3.04 1.10
N LEU A 98 -10.71 1.72 1.11
CA LEU A 98 -11.90 1.04 0.61
C LEU A 98 -13.14 1.31 1.47
N TYR A 99 -12.98 1.40 2.79
CA TYR A 99 -14.06 1.75 3.71
C TYR A 99 -14.57 3.17 3.44
N THR A 100 -13.66 4.15 3.41
CA THR A 100 -14.03 5.56 3.18
C THR A 100 -14.67 5.78 1.81
N TYR A 101 -14.21 5.08 0.78
CA TYR A 101 -14.86 5.09 -0.54
C TYR A 101 -16.24 4.41 -0.52
N SER A 102 -16.35 3.21 0.05
CA SER A 102 -17.62 2.46 0.02
C SER A 102 -18.71 3.09 0.89
N GLU A 103 -18.36 3.61 2.07
CA GLU A 103 -19.28 4.24 3.03
C GLU A 103 -19.59 5.70 2.66
N TYR A 104 -18.60 6.50 2.26
CA TYR A 104 -18.76 7.95 2.08
C TYR A 104 -18.55 8.44 0.65
N GLY A 105 -18.06 7.60 -0.26
CA GLY A 105 -17.71 8.01 -1.63
C GLY A 105 -16.46 8.88 -1.72
N TYR A 106 -15.58 8.82 -0.71
CA TYR A 106 -14.34 9.58 -0.67
C TYR A 106 -13.29 8.98 -1.60
N VAL A 107 -12.65 9.81 -2.41
CA VAL A 107 -11.68 9.38 -3.43
C VAL A 107 -10.25 9.79 -3.11
N VAL A 108 -10.06 10.79 -2.24
CA VAL A 108 -8.72 11.24 -1.82
C VAL A 108 -7.98 10.15 -1.03
N PRO A 109 -8.61 9.42 -0.08
CA PRO A 109 -7.96 8.28 0.57
C PRO A 109 -7.52 7.16 -0.39
N LEU A 110 -8.30 6.90 -1.45
CA LEU A 110 -7.93 5.96 -2.51
C LEU A 110 -6.70 6.44 -3.28
N GLY A 111 -6.67 7.70 -3.68
CA GLY A 111 -5.51 8.30 -4.37
C GLY A 111 -4.24 8.29 -3.51
N ALA A 112 -4.36 8.57 -2.22
CA ALA A 112 -3.25 8.49 -1.27
C ALA A 112 -2.71 7.06 -1.17
N THR A 113 -3.62 6.08 -1.04
CA THR A 113 -3.26 4.66 -0.98
C THR A 113 -2.58 4.20 -2.26
N ALA A 114 -3.10 4.56 -3.43
CA ALA A 114 -2.51 4.25 -4.72
C ALA A 114 -1.10 4.85 -4.89
N SER A 115 -0.90 6.09 -4.44
CA SER A 115 0.40 6.76 -4.46
C SER A 115 1.41 6.05 -3.56
N ALA A 116 0.99 5.67 -2.34
CA ALA A 116 1.82 4.88 -1.45
C ALA A 116 2.14 3.50 -2.05
N THR A 117 1.17 2.83 -2.68
CA THR A 117 1.39 1.54 -3.35
C THR A 117 2.40 1.65 -4.49
N LEU A 118 2.36 2.72 -5.29
CA LEU A 118 3.33 2.94 -6.36
C LEU A 118 4.75 3.00 -5.78
N VAL A 119 4.97 3.82 -4.74
CA VAL A 119 6.27 3.95 -4.08
C VAL A 119 6.73 2.62 -3.48
N LEU A 120 5.82 1.87 -2.87
CA LEU A 120 6.11 0.55 -2.34
C LEU A 120 6.46 -0.45 -3.43
N ALA A 121 5.68 -0.55 -4.50
CA ALA A 121 5.94 -1.45 -5.62
C ALA A 121 7.30 -1.17 -6.25
N TRP A 122 7.63 0.12 -6.46
CA TRP A 122 8.95 0.54 -6.94
C TRP A 122 10.08 0.08 -6.01
N SER A 123 9.88 0.19 -4.69
CA SER A 123 10.88 -0.16 -3.69
C SER A 123 11.02 -1.67 -3.50
N PHE A 124 9.91 -2.41 -3.56
CA PHE A 124 9.83 -3.85 -3.35
C PHE A 124 10.42 -4.63 -4.53
N LEU A 125 10.26 -4.11 -5.75
CA LEU A 125 10.81 -4.69 -6.99
C LEU A 125 12.27 -4.33 -7.24
N ARG A 126 12.97 -3.74 -6.26
CA ARG A 126 14.42 -3.52 -6.30
C ARG A 126 15.08 -4.28 -5.13
N ILE A 127 16.14 -5.01 -5.45
CA ILE A 127 16.86 -5.89 -4.50
C ILE A 127 18.30 -5.40 -4.34
N GLY A 128 18.94 -5.70 -3.21
CA GLY A 128 20.36 -5.38 -2.97
C GLY A 128 20.60 -4.04 -2.27
N GLY A 129 19.55 -3.43 -1.68
CA GLY A 129 19.71 -2.30 -0.77
C GLY A 129 20.11 -2.73 0.65
N GLU A 130 20.68 -1.81 1.42
CA GLU A 130 21.14 -2.08 2.80
C GLU A 130 19.98 -2.33 3.78
N SER A 131 18.81 -1.75 3.52
CA SER A 131 17.63 -1.85 4.39
C SER A 131 16.50 -2.63 3.74
N ASP A 132 15.80 -3.48 4.51
CA ASP A 132 14.60 -4.15 4.03
C ASP A 132 13.40 -3.17 3.97
N PRO A 133 12.81 -2.94 2.79
CA PRO A 133 11.73 -1.98 2.64
C PRO A 133 10.44 -2.41 3.35
N MET A 134 10.20 -3.70 3.58
CA MET A 134 9.01 -4.17 4.31
C MET A 134 9.14 -3.88 5.81
N THR A 135 10.31 -4.08 6.41
CA THR A 135 10.59 -3.68 7.79
C THR A 135 10.44 -2.17 7.98
N LEU A 136 11.02 -1.36 7.08
CA LEU A 136 10.87 0.11 7.13
C LEU A 136 9.41 0.54 6.99
N TYR A 137 8.66 -0.13 6.12
CA TYR A 137 7.23 0.11 5.99
C TYR A 137 6.48 -0.28 7.26
N ALA A 138 6.72 -1.46 7.81
CA ALA A 138 6.06 -1.96 9.02
C ALA A 138 6.26 -1.01 10.22
N LEU A 139 7.46 -0.47 10.39
CA LEU A 139 7.82 0.34 11.56
C LEU A 139 7.50 1.83 11.42
N PHE A 140 7.65 2.39 10.22
CA PHE A 140 7.62 3.84 10.03
C PHE A 140 6.61 4.26 8.96
N PHE A 141 6.83 3.86 7.71
CA PHE A 141 6.10 4.44 6.59
C PHE A 141 4.65 3.96 6.49
N GLY A 142 4.36 2.73 6.92
CA GLY A 142 3.04 2.15 6.88
C GLY A 142 2.08 2.78 7.90
N PRO A 143 2.43 2.85 9.20
CA PRO A 143 1.62 3.58 10.17
C PRO A 143 1.41 5.05 9.77
N ALA A 144 2.45 5.71 9.25
CA ALA A 144 2.35 7.07 8.72
C ALA A 144 1.41 7.15 7.51
N ALA A 145 1.49 6.23 6.55
CA ALA A 145 0.62 6.20 5.38
C ALA A 145 -0.85 5.97 5.76
N VAL A 146 -1.12 5.07 6.72
CA VAL A 146 -2.47 4.88 7.29
C VAL A 146 -2.96 6.16 7.95
N GLY A 147 -2.15 6.79 8.80
CA GLY A 147 -2.48 8.05 9.47
C GLY A 147 -2.78 9.18 8.50
N VAL A 148 -1.92 9.39 7.49
CA VAL A 148 -2.12 10.39 6.44
C VAL A 148 -3.40 10.11 5.65
N THR A 149 -3.66 8.85 5.30
CA THR A 149 -4.88 8.45 4.57
C THR A 149 -6.14 8.76 5.40
N CYS A 150 -6.12 8.52 6.71
CA CYS A 150 -7.19 8.91 7.63
C CYS A 150 -7.39 10.43 7.67
N VAL A 151 -6.31 11.21 7.83
CA VAL A 151 -6.38 12.68 7.87
C VAL A 151 -6.96 13.22 6.57
N LEU A 152 -6.52 12.72 5.42
CA LEU A 152 -7.04 13.11 4.12
C LEU A 152 -8.54 12.78 3.96
N GLY A 153 -8.98 11.63 4.48
CA GLY A 153 -10.41 11.28 4.52
C GLY A 153 -11.22 12.23 5.39
N VAL A 154 -10.69 12.66 6.54
CA VAL A 154 -11.33 13.68 7.39
C VAL A 154 -11.42 15.02 6.65
N CYS A 155 -10.33 15.47 6.02
CA CYS A 155 -10.30 16.71 5.25
C CYS A 155 -11.31 16.69 4.10
N GLU A 156 -11.36 15.61 3.31
CA GLU A 156 -12.34 15.46 2.23
C GLU A 156 -13.78 15.51 2.78
N GLY A 157 -14.03 14.88 3.93
CA GLY A 157 -15.33 14.94 4.60
C GLY A 157 -15.72 16.34 5.04
N ILE A 158 -14.79 17.13 5.58
CA ILE A 158 -15.04 18.53 5.97
C ILE A 158 -15.40 19.37 4.73
N VAL A 159 -14.60 19.28 3.66
CA VAL A 159 -14.80 20.03 2.41
C VAL A 159 -16.16 19.71 1.80
N ARG A 160 -16.52 18.43 1.72
CA ARG A 160 -17.82 18.01 1.15
C ARG A 160 -19.02 18.52 1.96
N ARG A 161 -18.91 18.55 3.29
CA ARG A 161 -19.97 19.09 4.17
C ARG A 161 -20.16 20.60 4.00
N GLN A 162 -19.07 21.35 3.87
CA GLN A 162 -19.10 22.79 3.61
C GLN A 162 -19.70 23.10 2.23
N GLY A 163 -19.35 22.31 1.21
CA GLY A 163 -19.92 22.46 -0.13
C GLY A 163 -21.44 22.28 -0.16
N THR A 164 -21.98 21.30 0.58
CA THR A 164 -23.43 21.08 0.66
C THR A 164 -24.19 22.18 1.40
N THR A 165 -23.55 22.89 2.32
CA THR A 165 -24.20 23.98 3.08
C THR A 165 -24.30 25.28 2.27
N VAL A 166 -23.38 25.52 1.33
CA VAL A 166 -23.37 26.75 0.50
C VAL A 166 -24.43 26.70 -0.61
N THR A 167 -24.83 25.53 -1.09
CA THR A 167 -25.87 25.39 -2.13
C THR A 167 -27.31 25.39 -1.60
N ALA A 168 -27.50 25.39 -0.28
CA ALA A 168 -28.82 25.32 0.36
C ALA A 168 -29.34 26.67 0.87
N SER A 169 -28.62 27.77 0.60
CA SER A 169 -29.00 29.16 0.91
C SER A 169 -29.29 29.95 -0.37
#